data_AF-A0A6P7YGA2-F1
#
_entry.id   AF-A0A6P7YGA2-F1
#
_cell.length_a   1.000
_cell.length_b   1.000
_cell.length_c   1.000
_cell.angle_alpha   90.00
_cell.angle_beta   90.00
_cell.angle_gamma   90.00
#
_symmetry.space_group_name_H-M   'P 1'
#
loop_
_entity.id
_entity.type
_entity.pdbx_description
1 polymer ?
#
loop_
_entity_poly.entity_id
_entity_poly.type
_entity_poly.pdbx_seq_one_letter_code
_entity_poly.pdbx_strand_id
1 'polypeptide(L)'
;MEPPVQVQTTSHGLGTYCTPGSTRKRQVRFSARHDIMLLREVIHQNPFALKESGRVWAKIGEELTAALQGEYFEVDGRRCRERTALLLDYYKRQNFAGLRRCGTESLYMEKEDLLHEVLELESEKRLMMTTENRYKEPQEEAVAVTITEETLRKAQEDSLGQQPEMDNTAPSQCRPHRVQETKEEVEDPEEAPVPKRTCQGCCQAYSEILLLLERRAEMEQRLREEELAVRREELEVQKEKIALEREQMEAERREREKRFELESQERQVILDILKEKMMKK
;
A
#
# COMPACT_ATOMS: atom_id res chain seq x y z
N MET A 1 30.31 -1.48 -78.18
CA MET A 1 30.72 -2.02 -76.86
C MET A 1 30.71 -0.85 -75.90
N GLU A 2 29.60 -0.69 -75.18
CA GLU A 2 29.43 0.29 -74.10
C GLU A 2 29.40 -0.49 -72.77
N PRO A 3 30.03 0.03 -71.69
CA PRO A 3 30.01 -0.63 -70.39
C PRO A 3 28.69 -0.36 -69.64
N PRO A 4 28.24 -1.28 -68.78
CA PRO A 4 26.95 -1.18 -68.11
C PRO A 4 26.95 -0.21 -66.92
N VAL A 5 25.85 0.53 -66.82
CA VAL A 5 25.47 1.48 -65.78
C VAL A 5 25.22 0.76 -64.45
N GLN A 6 25.95 1.13 -63.40
CA GLN A 6 25.71 0.66 -62.03
C GLN A 6 24.63 1.50 -61.36
N VAL A 7 23.53 0.86 -60.98
CA VAL A 7 22.43 1.44 -60.20
C VAL A 7 22.84 1.48 -58.73
N GLN A 8 23.00 2.69 -58.18
CA GLN A 8 23.25 2.90 -56.76
C GLN A 8 21.91 2.89 -56.00
N THR A 9 21.69 1.88 -55.17
CA THR A 9 20.64 1.85 -54.16
C THR A 9 21.09 2.65 -52.94
N THR A 10 20.58 3.87 -52.80
CA THR A 10 20.77 4.70 -51.61
C THR A 10 19.89 4.21 -50.46
N SER A 11 20.47 3.44 -49.53
CA SER A 11 19.85 3.23 -48.21
C SER A 11 20.05 4.48 -47.36
N HIS A 12 18.99 5.22 -47.08
CA HIS A 12 19.02 6.32 -46.11
C HIS A 12 19.14 5.74 -44.69
N GLY A 13 20.37 5.51 -44.26
CA GLY A 13 20.71 5.31 -42.85
C GLY A 13 20.73 6.67 -42.14
N LEU A 14 19.70 6.96 -41.35
CA LEU A 14 19.72 8.05 -40.38
C LEU A 14 20.61 7.63 -39.19
N GLY A 15 21.91 7.72 -39.39
CA GLY A 15 22.92 7.61 -38.35
C GLY A 15 22.89 8.84 -37.45
N THR A 16 22.53 8.63 -36.19
CA THR A 16 22.79 9.58 -35.11
C THR A 16 24.30 9.65 -34.90
N TYR A 17 24.91 10.76 -35.31
CA TYR A 17 26.31 11.05 -34.99
C TYR A 17 26.42 11.28 -33.47
N CYS A 18 27.15 10.40 -32.78
CA CYS A 18 27.67 10.67 -31.44
C CYS A 18 29.17 10.89 -31.55
N THR A 19 29.61 12.07 -31.14
CA THR A 19 31.01 12.49 -31.06
C THR A 19 31.83 11.53 -30.19
N PRO A 20 33.00 11.04 -30.63
CA PRO A 20 33.81 10.12 -29.85
C PRO A 20 34.53 10.91 -28.75
N GLY A 21 34.16 10.70 -27.49
CA GLY A 21 34.85 11.32 -26.34
C GLY A 21 34.05 11.46 -25.04
N SER A 22 32.74 11.23 -25.04
CA SER A 22 31.96 11.24 -23.78
C SER A 22 31.86 9.83 -23.21
N THR A 23 32.66 9.52 -22.19
CA THR A 23 32.62 8.28 -21.39
C THR A 23 31.45 8.22 -20.41
N ARG A 24 30.40 9.05 -20.59
CA ARG A 24 29.22 8.96 -19.74
C ARG A 24 28.48 7.67 -20.05
N LYS A 25 28.47 6.75 -19.08
CA LYS A 25 27.62 5.56 -19.10
C LYS A 25 26.19 5.98 -19.42
N ARG A 26 25.60 5.39 -20.47
CA ARG A 26 24.22 5.69 -20.87
C ARG A 26 23.29 5.42 -19.69
N GLN A 27 22.38 6.35 -19.42
CA GLN A 27 21.39 6.16 -18.36
C GLN A 27 20.47 5.00 -18.75
N VAL A 28 20.54 3.92 -17.98
CA VAL A 28 19.69 2.75 -18.19
C VAL A 28 18.23 3.13 -17.96
N ARG A 29 17.37 2.79 -18.93
CA ARG A 29 15.93 3.01 -18.89
C ARG A 29 15.20 1.67 -18.98
N PHE A 30 14.33 1.42 -18.01
CA PHE A 30 13.46 0.24 -18.02
C PHE A 30 12.29 0.44 -18.99
N SER A 31 12.08 -0.53 -19.86
CA SER A 31 10.90 -0.68 -20.70
C SER A 31 9.91 -1.65 -20.02
N ALA A 32 8.68 -1.78 -20.53
CA ALA A 32 7.76 -2.82 -20.04
C ALA A 32 8.34 -4.23 -20.19
N ARG A 33 9.05 -4.52 -21.29
CA ARG A 33 9.74 -5.79 -21.49
C ARG A 33 10.79 -6.04 -20.41
N HIS A 34 11.59 -5.02 -20.06
CA HIS A 34 12.58 -5.14 -18.99
C HIS A 34 11.91 -5.38 -17.63
N ASP A 35 10.80 -4.70 -17.35
CA ASP A 35 10.04 -4.89 -16.11
C ASP A 35 9.49 -6.32 -16.00
N ILE A 36 8.92 -6.88 -17.08
CA ILE A 36 8.40 -8.26 -17.11
C ILE A 36 9.52 -9.26 -16.85
N MET A 37 10.66 -9.13 -17.54
CA MET A 37 11.80 -10.02 -17.33
C MET A 37 12.36 -9.93 -15.90
N LEU A 38 12.45 -8.71 -15.36
CA LEU A 38 12.85 -8.49 -13.98
C LEU A 38 11.88 -9.18 -13.00
N LEU A 39 10.57 -9.01 -13.17
CA LEU A 39 9.58 -9.57 -12.25
C LEU A 39 9.54 -11.10 -12.30
N ARG A 40 9.64 -11.70 -13.49
CA ARG A 40 9.78 -13.16 -13.66
C ARG A 40 11.00 -13.69 -12.93
N GLU A 41 12.14 -13.01 -13.04
CA GLU A 41 13.37 -13.43 -12.34
C GLU A 41 13.24 -13.26 -10.82
N VAL A 42 12.57 -12.18 -10.36
CA VAL A 42 12.28 -11.98 -8.93
C VAL A 42 11.42 -13.10 -8.37
N ILE A 43 10.39 -13.55 -9.10
CA ILE A 43 9.55 -14.68 -8.72
C ILE A 43 10.39 -15.96 -8.67
N HIS A 44 11.18 -16.21 -9.72
CA HIS A 44 11.99 -17.42 -9.84
C HIS A 44 13.04 -17.56 -8.73
N GLN A 45 13.76 -16.48 -8.41
CA GLN A 45 14.84 -16.48 -7.41
C GLN A 45 14.33 -16.23 -5.99
N ASN A 46 13.11 -15.71 -5.85
CA ASN A 46 12.44 -15.33 -4.61
C ASN A 46 13.38 -14.65 -3.58
N PRO A 47 13.74 -13.37 -3.78
CA PRO A 47 14.56 -12.63 -2.83
C PRO A 47 13.85 -12.36 -1.49
N PHE A 48 12.58 -12.73 -1.35
CA PHE A 48 11.81 -12.51 -0.13
C PHE A 48 11.92 -13.68 0.85
N ALA A 49 12.22 -14.90 0.38
CA ALA A 49 12.37 -16.09 1.21
C ALA A 49 13.50 -16.00 2.26
N LEU A 50 14.52 -15.19 2.01
CA LEU A 50 15.70 -15.08 2.88
C LEU A 50 15.76 -13.74 3.62
N LYS A 51 16.29 -13.79 4.85
CA LYS A 51 16.56 -12.59 5.67
C LYS A 51 17.63 -11.71 5.01
N GLU A 52 18.69 -12.32 4.49
CA GLU A 52 19.78 -11.66 3.77
C GLU A 52 19.63 -11.80 2.25
N SER A 53 18.77 -10.97 1.65
CA SER A 53 18.45 -11.07 0.23
C SER A 53 19.46 -10.44 -0.72
N GLY A 54 20.52 -9.80 -0.20
CA GLY A 54 21.50 -9.05 -1.00
C GLY A 54 22.17 -9.87 -2.11
N ARG A 55 22.54 -11.14 -1.82
CA ARG A 55 23.14 -12.04 -2.81
C ARG A 55 22.14 -12.46 -3.88
N VAL A 56 20.88 -12.68 -3.51
CA VAL A 56 19.81 -13.02 -4.46
C VAL A 56 19.56 -11.86 -5.42
N TRP A 57 19.50 -10.63 -4.90
CA TRP A 57 19.39 -9.45 -5.74
C TRP A 57 20.59 -9.28 -6.69
N ALA A 58 21.81 -9.55 -6.24
CA ALA A 58 22.99 -9.52 -7.10
C ALA A 58 22.86 -10.53 -8.25
N LYS A 59 22.46 -11.77 -7.94
CA LYS A 59 22.20 -12.83 -8.93
C LYS A 59 21.12 -12.43 -9.95
N ILE A 60 19.99 -11.89 -9.49
CA ILE A 60 18.93 -11.36 -10.37
C ILE A 60 19.48 -10.29 -11.34
N GLY A 61 20.36 -9.40 -10.86
CA GLY A 61 20.99 -8.38 -11.69
C GLY A 61 21.92 -8.97 -12.76
N GLU A 62 22.70 -10.00 -12.39
CA GLU A 62 23.57 -10.73 -13.32
C GLU A 62 22.77 -11.46 -14.39
N GLU A 63 21.71 -12.17 -14.01
CA GLU A 63 20.83 -12.91 -14.94
C GLU A 63 20.06 -11.97 -15.87
N LEU A 64 19.52 -10.86 -15.34
CA LEU A 64 18.81 -9.88 -16.16
C LEU A 64 19.76 -9.17 -17.15
N THR A 65 20.97 -8.82 -16.70
CA THR A 65 22.00 -8.25 -17.58
C THR A 65 22.41 -9.26 -18.64
N ALA A 66 22.60 -10.54 -18.28
CA ALA A 66 22.94 -11.61 -19.22
C ALA A 66 21.84 -11.81 -20.28
N ALA A 67 20.57 -11.85 -19.86
CA ALA A 67 19.44 -12.05 -20.75
C ALA A 67 19.20 -10.86 -21.70
N LEU A 68 19.66 -9.66 -21.35
CA LEU A 68 19.50 -8.43 -22.12
C LEU A 68 20.81 -7.89 -22.70
N GLN A 69 21.86 -8.71 -22.79
CA GLN A 69 23.17 -8.28 -23.34
C GLN A 69 23.07 -7.70 -24.76
N GLY A 70 22.15 -8.23 -25.58
CA GLY A 70 21.91 -7.73 -26.94
C GLY A 70 21.33 -6.31 -27.01
N GLU A 71 20.79 -5.79 -25.91
CA GLU A 71 20.16 -4.47 -25.82
C GLU A 71 21.08 -3.41 -25.17
N TYR A 72 22.35 -3.75 -24.89
CA TYR A 72 23.30 -2.93 -24.13
C TYR A 72 22.71 -2.47 -22.78
N PHE A 73 21.94 -3.36 -22.15
CA PHE A 73 21.25 -3.10 -20.89
C PHE A 73 22.02 -3.74 -19.74
N GLU A 74 22.64 -2.91 -18.90
CA GLU A 74 23.41 -3.36 -17.73
C GLU A 74 22.78 -2.84 -16.44
N VAL A 75 22.45 -3.73 -15.51
CA VAL A 75 21.87 -3.36 -14.21
C VAL A 75 22.46 -4.20 -13.09
N ASP A 76 22.64 -3.57 -11.93
CA ASP A 76 23.08 -4.26 -10.72
C ASP A 76 21.88 -4.66 -9.86
N GLY A 77 22.12 -5.57 -8.91
CA GLY A 77 21.07 -6.06 -8.02
C GLY A 77 20.39 -4.97 -7.19
N ARG A 78 21.11 -3.89 -6.86
CA ARG A 78 20.54 -2.73 -6.18
C ARG A 78 19.47 -2.07 -7.05
N ARG A 79 19.77 -1.81 -8.31
CA ARG A 79 18.86 -1.16 -9.25
C ARG A 79 17.66 -2.05 -9.57
N CYS A 80 17.85 -3.37 -9.66
CA CYS A 80 16.76 -4.34 -9.75
C CYS A 80 15.81 -4.22 -8.55
N ARG A 81 16.34 -4.25 -7.32
CA ARG A 81 15.55 -4.10 -6.09
C ARG A 81 14.77 -2.79 -6.05
N GLU A 82 15.44 -1.68 -6.33
CA GLU A 82 14.82 -0.34 -6.34
C GLU A 82 13.72 -0.25 -7.40
N ARG A 83 13.94 -0.85 -8.59
CA ARG A 83 12.94 -0.90 -9.65
C ARG A 83 11.73 -1.74 -9.24
N THR A 84 11.93 -2.94 -8.68
CA THR A 84 10.84 -3.78 -8.18
C THR A 84 10.05 -3.08 -7.09
N ALA A 85 10.71 -2.43 -6.13
CA ALA A 85 10.05 -1.67 -5.07
C ALA A 85 9.20 -0.52 -5.64
N LEU A 86 9.69 0.20 -6.64
CA LEU A 86 8.94 1.26 -7.32
C LEU A 86 7.69 0.72 -8.03
N LEU A 87 7.82 -0.43 -8.72
CA LEU A 87 6.69 -1.06 -9.41
C LEU A 87 5.63 -1.54 -8.42
N LEU A 88 6.04 -2.15 -7.30
CA LEU A 88 5.14 -2.53 -6.22
C LEU A 88 4.46 -1.33 -5.58
N ASP A 89 5.15 -0.19 -5.39
CA ASP A 89 4.54 1.04 -4.86
C ASP A 89 3.45 1.57 -5.80
N TYR A 90 3.71 1.61 -7.12
CA TYR A 90 2.70 1.99 -8.10
C TYR A 90 1.50 1.04 -8.09
N TYR A 91 1.74 -0.27 -8.01
CA TYR A 91 0.66 -1.27 -7.96
C TYR A 91 -0.17 -1.15 -6.67
N LYS A 92 0.47 -1.08 -5.50
CA LYS A 92 -0.20 -0.89 -4.19
C LYS A 92 -1.05 0.38 -4.15
N ARG A 93 -0.60 1.45 -4.81
CA ARG A 93 -1.33 2.73 -4.91
C ARG A 93 -2.34 2.77 -6.06
N GLN A 94 -2.52 1.68 -6.80
CA GLN A 94 -3.38 1.63 -7.99
C GLN A 94 -3.03 2.72 -9.04
N ASN A 95 -1.76 3.11 -9.11
CA ASN A 95 -1.26 4.11 -10.05
C ASN A 95 -0.91 3.46 -11.39
N PHE A 96 -1.94 3.03 -12.12
CA PHE A 96 -1.79 2.38 -13.43
C PHE A 96 -1.19 3.31 -14.49
N ALA A 97 -1.36 4.63 -14.37
CA ALA A 97 -0.74 5.59 -15.28
C ALA A 97 0.81 5.57 -15.17
N GLY A 98 1.33 5.43 -13.95
CA GLY A 98 2.77 5.24 -13.70
C GLY A 98 3.27 3.88 -14.18
N LEU A 99 2.43 2.85 -14.09
CA LEU A 99 2.75 1.48 -14.49
C LEU A 99 2.76 1.28 -16.03
N ARG A 100 1.88 2.00 -16.73
CA ARG A 100 1.61 1.92 -18.18
C ARG A 100 2.30 3.00 -19.02
N ARG A 101 3.46 3.51 -18.56
CA ARG A 101 4.14 4.61 -19.26
C ARG A 101 4.59 4.24 -20.69
N CYS A 102 4.92 2.98 -20.98
CA CYS A 102 5.32 2.48 -22.31
C CYS A 102 5.02 0.97 -22.45
N GLY A 103 4.40 0.52 -23.55
CA GLY A 103 3.99 -0.89 -23.74
C GLY A 103 2.60 -1.04 -24.39
N THR A 104 2.23 -2.28 -24.73
CA THR A 104 0.90 -2.65 -25.21
C THR A 104 0.03 -3.14 -24.05
N GLU A 105 -1.29 -3.18 -24.23
CA GLU A 105 -2.23 -3.65 -23.20
C GLU A 105 -1.87 -5.04 -22.67
N SER A 106 -1.51 -5.96 -23.58
CA SER A 106 -1.09 -7.32 -23.22
C SER A 106 0.15 -7.36 -22.33
N LEU A 107 1.14 -6.48 -22.54
CA LEU A 107 2.32 -6.40 -21.68
C LEU A 107 1.98 -5.84 -20.31
N TYR A 108 0.94 -5.01 -20.20
CA TYR A 108 0.50 -4.46 -18.93
C TYR A 108 -0.26 -5.48 -18.09
N MET A 109 -1.16 -6.25 -18.71
CA MET A 109 -1.83 -7.35 -18.03
C MET A 109 -0.83 -8.35 -17.44
N GLU A 110 0.13 -8.80 -18.26
CA GLU A 110 1.18 -9.70 -17.78
C GLU A 110 1.99 -9.10 -16.63
N LYS A 111 2.33 -7.81 -16.73
CA LYS A 111 3.07 -7.10 -15.68
C LYS A 111 2.26 -6.99 -14.38
N GLU A 112 0.95 -6.79 -14.46
CA GLU A 112 0.05 -6.75 -13.30
C GLU A 112 -0.08 -8.11 -12.63
N ASP A 113 -0.23 -9.18 -13.41
CA ASP A 113 -0.27 -10.57 -12.90
C ASP A 113 1.03 -10.89 -12.14
N LEU A 114 2.19 -10.56 -12.73
CA LEU A 114 3.49 -10.77 -12.09
C LEU A 114 3.66 -9.92 -10.82
N LEU A 115 3.12 -8.69 -10.79
CA LEU A 115 3.19 -7.84 -9.61
C LEU A 115 2.31 -8.35 -8.47
N HIS A 116 1.18 -8.98 -8.79
CA HIS A 116 0.36 -9.66 -7.81
C HIS A 116 1.13 -10.79 -7.14
N GLU A 117 1.76 -11.67 -7.92
CA GLU A 117 2.56 -12.79 -7.40
C GLU A 117 3.76 -12.30 -6.56
N VAL A 118 4.49 -11.29 -7.02
CA VAL A 118 5.60 -10.69 -6.24
C VAL A 118 5.09 -10.08 -4.92
N LEU A 119 3.89 -9.51 -4.90
CA LEU A 119 3.30 -8.94 -3.69
C LEU A 119 2.95 -10.04 -2.67
N GLU A 120 2.46 -11.19 -3.13
CA GLU A 120 2.21 -12.36 -2.28
C GLU A 120 3.52 -12.83 -1.62
N LEU A 121 4.59 -13.00 -2.38
CA LEU A 121 5.92 -13.36 -1.86
C LEU A 121 6.43 -12.37 -0.79
N GLU A 122 6.22 -11.06 -1.00
CA GLU A 122 6.60 -10.04 0.00
C GLU A 122 5.78 -10.16 1.29
N SER A 123 4.51 -10.55 1.18
CA SER A 123 3.61 -10.73 2.31
C SER A 123 3.95 -11.97 3.13
N GLU A 124 4.30 -13.08 2.47
CA GLU A 124 4.75 -14.31 3.10
C GLU A 124 6.02 -14.09 3.93
N LYS A 125 6.98 -13.32 3.39
CA LYS A 125 8.16 -12.91 4.15
C LYS A 125 7.80 -12.18 5.44
N ARG A 126 6.86 -11.22 5.38
CA ARG A 126 6.42 -10.49 6.58
C ARG A 126 5.83 -11.44 7.62
N LEU A 127 5.07 -12.44 7.19
CA LEU A 127 4.50 -13.46 8.08
C LEU A 127 5.58 -14.37 8.70
N MET A 128 6.57 -14.80 7.91
CA MET A 128 7.69 -15.59 8.44
C MET A 128 8.53 -14.81 9.45
N MET A 129 8.71 -13.49 9.26
CA MET A 129 9.43 -12.65 10.21
C MET A 129 8.66 -12.45 11.53
N THR A 130 7.32 -12.38 11.50
CA THR A 130 6.53 -12.25 12.74
C THR A 130 6.47 -13.54 13.53
N THR A 131 6.44 -14.71 12.86
CA THR A 131 6.49 -16.00 13.56
C THR A 131 7.86 -16.26 14.18
N GLU A 132 8.96 -15.99 13.48
CA GLU A 132 10.32 -16.13 14.03
C GLU A 132 10.57 -15.25 15.27
N ASN A 133 9.99 -14.05 15.32
CA ASN A 133 10.11 -13.18 16.50
C ASN A 133 9.40 -13.77 17.73
N ARG A 134 8.24 -14.41 17.56
CA ARG A 134 7.48 -15.02 18.67
C ARG A 134 8.19 -16.22 19.32
N TYR A 135 9.11 -16.88 18.61
CA TYR A 135 9.88 -18.00 19.16
C TYR A 135 11.18 -17.57 19.87
N LYS A 136 11.58 -16.29 19.80
CA LYS A 136 12.77 -15.75 20.48
C LYS A 136 12.46 -14.99 21.78
N GLU A 137 11.19 -14.84 22.11
CA GLU A 137 10.70 -14.15 23.30
C GLU A 137 10.27 -15.13 24.42
N PRO A 138 11.20 -15.89 25.07
CA PRO A 138 10.89 -16.44 26.41
C PRO A 138 11.76 -15.92 27.56
N GLN A 139 12.69 -14.97 27.35
CA GLN A 139 13.65 -14.59 28.41
C GLN A 139 13.55 -13.16 28.95
N GLU A 140 12.82 -12.25 28.29
CA GLU A 140 12.69 -10.85 28.76
C GLU A 140 11.41 -10.57 29.56
N GLU A 141 10.32 -11.32 29.36
CA GLU A 141 9.05 -11.09 30.08
C GLU A 141 9.13 -11.40 31.58
N ALA A 142 9.99 -12.32 32.01
CA ALA A 142 10.16 -12.63 33.43
C ALA A 142 10.86 -11.50 34.22
N VAL A 143 11.67 -10.68 33.54
CA VAL A 143 12.41 -9.57 34.18
C VAL A 143 11.54 -8.32 34.24
N ALA A 144 10.72 -8.05 33.22
CA ALA A 144 9.83 -6.89 33.18
C ALA A 144 8.74 -6.91 34.28
N VAL A 145 8.22 -8.08 34.64
CA VAL A 145 7.20 -8.22 35.70
C VAL A 145 7.77 -7.93 37.09
N THR A 146 9.05 -8.21 37.34
CA THR A 146 9.68 -7.94 38.65
C THR A 146 9.97 -6.45 38.88
N ILE A 147 10.31 -5.71 37.82
CA ILE A 147 10.64 -4.28 37.92
C ILE A 147 9.39 -3.44 38.19
N THR A 148 8.22 -3.84 37.68
CA THR A 148 6.95 -3.12 37.86
C THR A 148 6.36 -3.28 39.26
N GLU A 149 6.50 -4.45 39.90
CA GLU A 149 6.08 -4.62 41.30
C GLU A 149 6.95 -3.81 42.28
N GLU A 150 8.27 -3.75 42.04
CA GLU A 150 9.20 -3.02 42.91
C GLU A 150 9.06 -1.50 42.77
N THR A 151 8.78 -1.02 41.56
CA THR A 151 8.51 0.41 41.30
C THR A 151 7.14 0.86 41.81
N LEU A 152 6.13 -0.02 41.79
CA LEU A 152 4.81 0.27 42.37
C LEU A 152 4.85 0.38 43.90
N ARG A 153 5.70 -0.41 44.58
CA ARG A 153 5.90 -0.32 46.04
C ARG A 153 6.61 0.95 46.46
N LYS A 154 7.64 1.38 45.72
CA LYS A 154 8.34 2.66 45.99
C LYS A 154 7.46 3.90 45.74
N ALA A 155 6.54 3.84 44.78
CA ALA A 155 5.63 4.96 44.50
C ALA A 155 4.53 5.15 45.56
N GLN A 156 4.24 4.14 46.40
CA GLN A 156 3.22 4.24 47.45
C GLN A 156 3.73 4.87 48.75
N GLU A 157 5.04 4.95 48.96
CA GLU A 157 5.63 5.54 50.18
C GLU A 157 5.86 7.07 50.06
N ASP A 158 5.95 7.61 48.85
CA ASP A 158 6.22 9.05 48.61
C ASP A 158 4.96 9.95 48.47
N SER A 159 3.74 9.41 48.69
CA SER A 159 2.48 10.14 48.47
C SER A 159 1.86 10.82 49.70
N LEU A 160 2.66 11.15 50.72
CA LEU A 160 2.26 12.06 51.82
C LEU A 160 3.20 13.27 51.90
N GLY A 161 3.07 14.19 50.95
CA GLY A 161 3.79 15.47 51.04
C GLY A 161 3.60 16.39 49.85
N GLN A 162 2.76 17.41 50.04
CA GLN A 162 2.71 18.71 49.34
C GLN A 162 1.94 18.80 48.01
N GLN A 163 0.83 19.55 48.08
CA GLN A 163 0.20 20.24 46.95
C GLN A 163 0.88 21.64 46.73
N PRO A 164 0.37 22.53 45.85
CA PRO A 164 0.90 22.74 44.50
C PRO A 164 1.37 24.20 44.27
N GLU A 165 2.27 24.43 43.31
CA GLU A 165 2.52 25.78 42.78
C GLU A 165 2.31 25.76 41.27
N MET A 166 1.48 26.70 40.81
CA MET A 166 1.07 26.86 39.42
C MET A 166 2.06 27.76 38.68
N ASP A 167 2.36 27.47 37.42
CA ASP A 167 2.68 28.55 36.50
C ASP A 167 2.21 28.27 35.06
N ASN A 168 1.66 29.33 34.47
CA ASN A 168 1.04 29.42 33.17
C ASN A 168 2.09 29.67 32.09
N THR A 169 2.12 28.89 31.00
CA THR A 169 2.54 29.44 29.70
C THR A 169 1.82 28.71 28.56
N ALA A 170 1.11 29.48 27.75
CA ALA A 170 0.31 29.03 26.62
C ALA A 170 1.16 28.66 25.39
N PRO A 171 0.61 27.90 24.42
CA PRO A 171 1.35 27.33 23.29
C PRO A 171 1.47 28.31 22.12
N SER A 172 2.69 28.50 21.62
CA SER A 172 3.00 29.29 20.43
C SER A 172 2.63 28.54 19.15
N GLN A 173 1.69 29.10 18.39
CA GLN A 173 1.28 28.64 17.06
C GLN A 173 2.26 29.11 15.98
N CYS A 174 2.67 28.21 15.08
CA CYS A 174 3.35 28.55 13.83
C CYS A 174 2.30 28.86 12.74
N ARG A 175 2.29 30.09 12.21
CA ARG A 175 1.56 30.49 11.00
C ARG A 175 2.56 30.75 9.84
N PRO A 176 2.14 30.56 8.57
CA PRO A 176 3.04 30.45 7.42
C PRO A 176 3.52 31.81 6.90
N HIS A 177 4.75 31.82 6.38
CA HIS A 177 5.38 32.97 5.75
C HIS A 177 4.70 33.35 4.42
N ARG A 178 4.30 34.62 4.37
CA ARG A 178 3.79 35.38 3.23
C ARG A 178 4.97 35.80 2.34
N VAL A 179 5.00 35.34 1.09
CA VAL A 179 5.96 35.81 0.07
C VAL A 179 5.49 37.20 -0.40
N GLN A 180 6.40 38.17 -0.31
CA GLN A 180 6.17 39.56 -0.72
C GLN A 180 6.44 39.69 -2.23
N GLU A 181 5.44 40.16 -2.96
CA GLU A 181 5.57 40.69 -4.32
C GLU A 181 6.18 42.09 -4.26
N THR A 182 7.30 42.30 -4.93
CA THR A 182 7.84 43.63 -5.22
C THR A 182 7.24 44.13 -6.53
N LYS A 183 6.47 45.20 -6.39
CA LYS A 183 5.79 45.99 -7.42
C LYS A 183 6.78 47.03 -7.95
N GLU A 184 7.16 46.94 -9.23
CA GLU A 184 7.66 48.10 -9.98
C GLU A 184 6.59 48.53 -10.98
N GLU A 185 6.26 49.80 -10.90
CA GLU A 185 5.28 50.52 -11.70
C GLU A 185 5.89 50.87 -13.06
N VAL A 186 5.18 50.58 -14.15
CA VAL A 186 5.30 51.35 -15.41
C VAL A 186 3.90 51.53 -16.01
N GLU A 187 3.50 52.80 -15.99
CA GLU A 187 2.56 53.57 -16.81
C GLU A 187 1.58 52.85 -17.77
N ASP A 188 0.31 53.24 -17.61
CA ASP A 188 -0.83 53.02 -18.51
C ASP A 188 -0.62 53.81 -19.83
N PRO A 189 -1.07 53.26 -20.98
CA PRO A 189 -2.15 53.99 -21.62
C PRO A 189 -3.33 53.09 -21.99
N GLU A 190 -4.51 53.66 -21.73
CA GLU A 190 -5.82 53.23 -22.20
C GLU A 190 -5.80 52.77 -23.66
N GLU A 191 -5.97 51.48 -23.87
CA GLU A 191 -6.61 50.97 -25.08
C GLU A 191 -7.46 49.74 -24.72
N ALA A 192 -8.77 49.88 -24.88
CA ALA A 192 -9.74 48.81 -24.61
C ALA A 192 -9.34 47.55 -25.40
N PRO A 193 -9.22 46.37 -24.75
CA PRO A 193 -8.77 45.16 -25.43
C PRO A 193 -9.85 44.72 -26.41
N VAL A 194 -9.58 44.95 -27.70
CA VAL A 194 -10.38 44.49 -28.83
C VAL A 194 -10.62 42.97 -28.66
N PRO A 195 -11.86 42.47 -28.86
CA PRO A 195 -12.15 41.06 -28.66
C PRO A 195 -11.24 40.21 -29.55
N LYS A 196 -10.32 39.48 -28.91
CA LYS A 196 -9.40 38.58 -29.60
C LYS A 196 -10.26 37.56 -30.34
N ARG A 197 -10.08 37.51 -31.67
CA ARG A 197 -10.68 36.51 -32.55
C ARG A 197 -10.49 35.14 -31.92
N THR A 198 -11.57 34.39 -31.78
CA THR A 198 -11.57 33.06 -31.14
C THR A 198 -10.50 32.21 -31.79
N CYS A 199 -9.47 31.84 -31.03
CA CYS A 199 -8.42 30.99 -31.55
C CYS A 199 -9.01 29.60 -31.78
N GLN A 200 -9.33 29.28 -33.04
CA GLN A 200 -10.06 28.07 -33.41
C GLN A 200 -9.34 26.79 -32.96
N GLY A 201 -8.01 26.81 -32.80
CA GLY A 201 -7.21 25.68 -32.28
C GLY A 201 -6.86 25.73 -30.79
N CYS A 202 -6.68 26.92 -30.20
CA CYS A 202 -6.30 27.06 -28.79
C CYS A 202 -7.48 26.79 -27.84
N CYS A 203 -8.69 27.19 -28.25
CA CYS A 203 -9.89 27.09 -27.43
C CYS A 203 -10.45 25.65 -27.39
N GLN A 204 -10.26 24.88 -28.48
CA GLN A 204 -10.71 23.48 -28.57
C GLN A 204 -9.90 22.55 -27.66
N ALA A 205 -8.57 22.66 -27.71
CA ALA A 205 -7.69 21.90 -26.82
C ALA A 205 -7.97 22.21 -25.33
N TYR A 206 -8.23 23.48 -25.00
CA TYR A 206 -8.61 23.86 -23.63
C TYR A 206 -9.96 23.26 -23.21
N SER A 207 -10.98 23.28 -24.08
CA SER A 207 -12.27 22.66 -23.78
C SER A 207 -12.19 21.13 -23.60
N GLU A 208 -11.35 20.45 -24.39
CA GLU A 208 -11.13 19.01 -24.24
C GLU A 208 -10.41 18.68 -22.92
N ILE A 209 -9.41 19.49 -22.54
CA ILE A 209 -8.72 19.34 -21.26
C ILE A 209 -9.69 19.51 -20.08
N LEU A 210 -10.58 20.51 -20.13
CA LEU A 210 -11.57 20.72 -19.07
C LEU A 210 -12.54 19.55 -18.94
N LEU A 211 -13.05 19.02 -20.06
CA LEU A 211 -13.93 17.84 -20.05
C LEU A 211 -13.23 16.60 -19.50
N LEU A 212 -11.94 16.41 -19.79
CA LEU A 212 -11.16 15.32 -19.23
C LEU A 212 -10.97 15.46 -17.72
N LEU A 213 -10.75 16.69 -17.23
CA LEU A 213 -10.62 16.96 -15.80
C LEU A 213 -11.95 16.76 -15.07
N GLU A 214 -13.06 17.21 -15.64
CA GLU A 214 -14.41 17.01 -15.10
C GLU A 214 -14.76 15.52 -15.03
N ARG A 215 -14.58 14.79 -16.13
CA ARG A 215 -14.81 13.34 -16.17
C ARG A 215 -13.92 12.60 -15.18
N ARG A 216 -12.67 13.05 -14.97
CA ARG A 216 -11.78 12.48 -13.96
C ARG A 216 -12.29 12.74 -12.55
N ALA A 217 -12.75 13.96 -12.26
CA ALA A 217 -13.30 14.33 -10.96
C ALA A 217 -14.58 13.52 -10.65
N GLU A 218 -15.46 13.33 -11.64
CA GLU A 218 -16.65 12.48 -11.52
C GLU A 218 -16.30 11.02 -11.25
N MET A 219 -15.33 10.46 -11.98
CA MET A 219 -14.83 9.09 -11.73
C MET A 219 -14.29 8.96 -10.31
N GLU A 220 -13.49 9.93 -9.85
CA GLU A 220 -12.90 9.93 -8.51
C GLU A 220 -13.97 10.07 -7.42
N GLN A 221 -14.98 10.90 -7.65
CA GLN A 221 -16.13 11.03 -6.76
C GLN A 221 -16.92 9.71 -6.66
N ARG A 222 -17.21 9.07 -7.80
CA ARG A 222 -17.92 7.78 -7.81
C ARG A 222 -17.16 6.69 -7.04
N LEU A 223 -15.84 6.59 -7.25
CA LEU A 223 -15.03 5.63 -6.50
C LEU A 223 -15.06 5.90 -4.98
N ARG A 224 -15.03 7.17 -4.56
CA ARG A 224 -15.19 7.52 -3.13
C ARG A 224 -16.57 7.16 -2.60
N GLU A 225 -17.62 7.39 -3.39
CA GLU A 225 -19.00 7.05 -2.99
C GLU A 225 -19.19 5.54 -2.88
N GLU A 226 -18.62 4.76 -3.80
CA GLU A 226 -18.58 3.29 -3.76
C GLU A 226 -17.78 2.79 -2.55
N GLU A 227 -16.61 3.35 -2.25
CA GLU A 227 -15.82 2.98 -1.06
C GLU A 227 -16.62 3.25 0.23
N LEU A 228 -17.28 4.41 0.32
CA LEU A 228 -18.14 4.74 1.45
C LEU A 228 -19.37 3.83 1.52
N ALA A 229 -19.91 3.36 0.38
CA ALA A 229 -21.01 2.40 0.34
C ALA A 229 -20.57 1.04 0.89
N VAL A 230 -19.44 0.51 0.42
CA VAL A 230 -18.86 -0.74 0.93
C VAL A 230 -18.60 -0.65 2.43
N ARG A 231 -17.98 0.44 2.92
CA ARG A 231 -17.77 0.67 4.35
C ARG A 231 -19.06 0.66 5.17
N ARG A 232 -20.17 1.18 4.61
CA ARG A 232 -21.48 1.14 5.28
C ARG A 232 -22.04 -0.28 5.33
N GLU A 233 -21.93 -1.04 4.25
CA GLU A 233 -22.37 -2.43 4.19
C GLU A 233 -21.56 -3.31 5.17
N GLU A 234 -20.25 -3.14 5.22
CA GLU A 234 -19.37 -3.83 6.18
C GLU A 234 -19.79 -3.56 7.64
N LEU A 235 -20.10 -2.30 7.97
CA LEU A 235 -20.59 -1.94 9.30
C LEU A 235 -21.96 -2.55 9.61
N GLU A 236 -22.83 -2.68 8.61
CA GLU A 236 -24.14 -3.31 8.80
C GLU A 236 -24.00 -4.80 9.07
N VAL A 237 -23.17 -5.51 8.29
CA VAL A 237 -22.85 -6.92 8.51
C VAL A 237 -22.23 -7.14 9.90
N GLN A 238 -21.36 -6.23 10.35
CA GLN A 238 -20.79 -6.31 11.71
C GLN A 238 -21.86 -6.15 12.80
N LYS A 239 -22.82 -5.23 12.63
CA LYS A 239 -23.93 -5.09 13.59
C LYS A 239 -24.81 -6.32 13.61
N GLU A 240 -25.16 -6.87 12.45
CA GLU A 240 -25.96 -8.09 12.34
C GLU A 240 -25.25 -9.27 13.01
N LYS A 241 -23.94 -9.42 12.80
CA LYS A 241 -23.14 -10.44 13.47
C LYS A 241 -23.21 -10.31 14.99
N ILE A 242 -23.01 -9.10 15.52
CA ILE A 242 -23.11 -8.83 16.96
C ILE A 242 -24.52 -9.13 17.48
N ALA A 243 -25.56 -8.81 16.71
CA ALA A 243 -26.94 -9.10 17.08
C ALA A 243 -27.21 -10.62 17.16
N LEU A 244 -26.77 -11.38 16.15
CA LEU A 244 -26.89 -12.84 16.12
C LEU A 244 -26.12 -13.50 17.26
N GLU A 245 -24.90 -13.04 17.55
CA GLU A 245 -24.11 -13.54 18.69
C GLU A 245 -24.84 -13.30 20.02
N ARG A 246 -25.46 -12.12 20.21
CA ARG A 246 -26.27 -11.84 21.41
C ARG A 246 -27.48 -12.75 21.50
N GLU A 247 -28.21 -12.95 20.41
CA GLU A 247 -29.38 -13.83 20.39
C GLU A 247 -29.00 -15.28 20.71
N GLN A 248 -27.88 -15.77 20.18
CA GLN A 248 -27.35 -17.10 20.50
C GLN A 248 -27.05 -17.24 22.00
N MET A 249 -26.38 -16.25 22.60
CA MET A 249 -26.07 -16.25 24.03
C MET A 249 -27.34 -16.24 24.89
N GLU A 250 -28.38 -15.53 24.47
CA GLU A 250 -29.68 -15.53 25.16
C GLU A 250 -30.43 -16.85 25.00
N ALA A 251 -30.39 -17.46 23.81
CA ALA A 251 -30.99 -18.76 23.56
C ALA A 251 -30.33 -19.85 24.40
N GLU A 252 -28.99 -19.85 24.47
CA GLU A 252 -28.23 -20.77 25.31
C GLU A 252 -28.56 -20.58 26.79
N ARG A 253 -28.65 -19.32 27.26
CA ARG A 253 -29.10 -19.04 28.64
C ARG A 253 -30.48 -19.62 28.91
N ARG A 254 -31.45 -19.36 28.02
CA ARG A 254 -32.82 -19.90 28.14
C ARG A 254 -32.86 -21.42 28.17
N GLU A 255 -32.01 -22.08 27.39
CA GLU A 255 -31.91 -23.54 27.39
C GLU A 255 -31.36 -24.07 28.72
N ARG A 256 -30.31 -23.44 29.26
CA ARG A 256 -29.75 -23.80 30.57
C ARG A 256 -30.75 -23.60 31.70
N GLU A 257 -31.50 -22.50 31.68
CA GLU A 257 -32.56 -22.23 32.66
C GLU A 257 -33.67 -23.28 32.62
N LYS A 258 -34.16 -23.63 31.42
CA LYS A 258 -35.16 -24.69 31.24
C LYS A 258 -34.66 -26.05 31.73
N ARG A 259 -33.40 -26.38 31.43
CA ARG A 259 -32.78 -27.64 31.90
C ARG A 259 -32.71 -27.68 33.42
N PHE A 260 -32.26 -26.59 34.04
CA PHE A 260 -32.22 -26.49 35.49
C PHE A 260 -33.61 -26.61 36.12
N GLU A 261 -34.63 -25.99 35.51
CA GLU A 261 -36.01 -26.07 35.99
C GLU A 261 -36.56 -27.50 35.94
N LEU A 262 -36.34 -28.22 34.84
CA LEU A 262 -36.72 -29.63 34.72
C LEU A 262 -35.98 -30.50 35.75
N GLU A 263 -34.67 -30.35 35.89
CA GLU A 263 -33.88 -31.08 36.90
C GLU A 263 -34.35 -30.77 38.33
N SER A 264 -34.74 -29.53 38.62
CA SER A 264 -35.30 -29.13 39.91
C SER A 264 -36.66 -29.79 40.17
N GLN A 265 -37.53 -29.86 39.17
CA GLN A 265 -38.83 -30.55 39.27
C GLN A 265 -38.64 -32.05 39.51
N GLU A 266 -37.73 -32.71 38.78
CA GLU A 266 -37.40 -34.13 38.98
C GLU A 266 -36.90 -34.40 40.40
N ARG A 267 -35.99 -33.56 40.91
CA ARG A 267 -35.48 -33.67 42.29
C ARG A 267 -36.59 -33.46 43.32
N GLN A 268 -37.49 -32.52 43.08
CA GLN A 268 -38.61 -32.26 44.00
C GLN A 268 -39.53 -33.49 44.10
N VAL A 269 -39.88 -34.11 42.97
CA VAL A 269 -40.69 -35.34 42.96
C VAL A 269 -40.01 -36.46 43.75
N ILE A 270 -38.69 -36.64 43.60
CA ILE A 270 -37.94 -37.64 44.37
C ILE A 270 -38.01 -37.34 45.88
N LEU A 271 -37.82 -36.08 46.28
CA LEU A 271 -37.90 -35.68 47.68
C LEU A 271 -39.28 -35.92 48.27
N ASP A 272 -40.34 -35.68 47.50
CA ASP A 272 -41.72 -35.88 47.95
C ASP A 272 -42.03 -37.38 48.13
N ILE A 273 -41.58 -38.24 47.20
CA ILE A 273 -41.69 -39.71 47.34
C ILE A 273 -40.94 -40.19 48.60
N LEU A 274 -39.74 -39.67 48.85
CA LEU A 274 -38.96 -40.02 50.04
C LEU A 274 -39.68 -39.59 51.32
N LYS A 275 -40.22 -38.36 51.37
CA LYS A 275 -41.02 -37.87 52.51
C LYS A 275 -42.24 -38.73 52.76
N GLU A 276 -42.99 -39.08 51.72
CA GLU A 276 -44.18 -39.92 51.84
C GLU A 276 -43.84 -41.30 52.42
N LYS A 277 -42.74 -41.91 51.97
CA LYS A 277 -42.23 -43.18 52.55
C LYS A 277 -41.80 -43.05 54.01
N MET A 278 -41.25 -41.91 54.41
CA MET A 278 -40.85 -41.69 55.81
C MET A 278 -42.06 -41.40 56.72
N MET A 279 -43.11 -40.76 56.21
CA MET A 279 -44.35 -40.44 56.95
C MET A 279 -45.33 -41.62 57.09
N LYS A 280 -45.17 -42.69 56.29
CA LYS A 280 -46.00 -43.91 56.35
C LYS A 280 -45.42 -45.02 57.25
N LYS A 281 -44.48 -44.68 58.13
CA LYS A 281 -43.99 -45.54 59.23
C LYS A 281 -44.60 -45.09 60.54
#